data_AF-A0AB37X001-F1
#
_entry.id   AF-A0AB37X001-F1
#
_cell.length_a   1.000
_cell.length_b   1.000
_cell.length_c   1.000
_cell.angle_alpha   90.00
_cell.angle_beta   90.00
_cell.angle_gamma   90.00
#
_symmetry.space_group_name_H-M   'P 1'
#
loop_
_entity.id
_entity.type
_entity.pdbx_description
1 polymer ?
#
loop_
_entity_poly.entity_id
_entity_poly.type
_entity_poly.pdbx_seq_one_letter_code
_entity_poly.pdbx_strand_id
1 'polypeptide(L)' 'MSKRIKFVLNQSNVSKQLLHNAQILDEVQTQVEGMAMVHPSIKVYRNDDSNRGNVVATIPMQVEDAHRGLMADMLGKVRV' A
#
# COMPACT_ATOMS: atom_id res chain seq x y z
N MET A 1 17.73 30.75 -33.73
CA MET A 1 16.69 29.75 -33.38
C MET A 1 17.01 29.17 -32.02
N SER A 2 16.24 29.49 -30.98
CA SER A 2 16.41 28.90 -29.66
C SER A 2 15.95 27.44 -29.70
N LYS A 3 16.90 26.49 -29.59
CA LYS A 3 16.58 25.06 -29.50
C LYS A 3 15.86 24.81 -28.18
N ARG A 4 14.60 24.36 -28.24
CA ARG A 4 13.88 23.90 -27.04
C ARG A 4 14.44 22.54 -26.63
N ILE A 5 14.81 22.41 -25.37
CA ILE A 5 15.20 21.15 -24.77
C ILE A 5 13.93 20.48 -24.24
N LYS A 6 13.68 19.23 -24.65
CA LYS A 6 12.58 18.40 -24.12
C LYS A 6 13.20 17.35 -23.21
N PHE A 7 12.73 17.28 -21.97
CA PHE A 7 13.02 16.21 -21.03
C PHE A 7 11.73 15.43 -20.77
N VAL A 8 11.80 14.11 -20.86
CA VAL A 8 10.68 13.20 -20.56
C VAL A 8 11.14 12.27 -19.47
N LEU A 9 10.33 12.13 -18.43
CA LEU A 9 10.60 11.21 -17.34
C LEU A 9 10.62 9.77 -17.87
N ASN A 10 11.62 9.01 -17.44
CA ASN A 10 11.67 7.58 -17.70
C ASN A 10 10.62 6.89 -16.83
N GLN A 11 9.50 6.49 -17.45
CA GLN A 11 8.37 5.86 -16.77
C GLN A 11 8.80 4.64 -15.94
N SER A 12 9.69 3.79 -16.45
CA SER A 12 10.11 2.56 -15.76
C SER A 12 10.89 2.88 -14.50
N ASN A 13 11.81 3.85 -14.55
CA ASN A 13 12.54 4.30 -13.38
C ASN A 13 11.62 4.96 -12.35
N VAL A 14 10.71 5.83 -12.79
CA VAL A 14 9.75 6.50 -11.90
C VAL A 14 8.83 5.48 -11.23
N SER A 15 8.30 4.52 -11.98
CA SER A 15 7.45 3.46 -11.44
C SER A 15 8.20 2.63 -10.40
N LYS A 16 9.46 2.27 -10.67
CA LYS A 16 10.26 1.52 -9.70
C LYS A 16 10.53 2.33 -8.43
N GLN A 17 10.86 3.62 -8.56
CA GLN A 17 11.07 4.48 -7.40
C GLN A 17 9.81 4.60 -6.54
N LEU A 18 8.63 4.73 -7.15
CA LEU A 18 7.36 4.79 -6.42
C LEU A 18 7.03 3.47 -5.71
N LEU A 19 7.23 2.33 -6.38
CA LEU A 19 6.97 0.99 -5.82
C LEU A 19 7.89 0.60 -4.66
N HIS A 20 9.03 1.26 -4.52
CA HIS A 20 9.98 1.06 -3.41
C HIS A 20 10.09 2.29 -2.51
N ASN A 21 9.15 3.24 -2.61
CA ASN A 21 9.20 4.45 -1.81
C ASN A 21 8.83 4.13 -0.35
N ALA A 22 9.83 4.15 0.53
CA ALA A 22 9.65 3.86 1.95
C ALA A 22 8.60 4.77 2.61
N GLN A 23 8.59 6.06 2.28
CA GLN A 23 7.63 7.00 2.86
C GLN A 23 6.19 6.65 2.48
N ILE A 24 5.93 6.36 1.19
CA ILE A 24 4.59 5.94 0.75
C ILE A 24 4.18 4.65 1.47
N LEU A 25 5.09 3.70 1.57
CA LEU A 25 4.82 2.44 2.27
C LEU A 25 4.57 2.67 3.76
N ASP A 26 5.26 3.62 4.41
CA ASP A 26 5.12 3.95 5.83
C ASP A 26 3.75 4.60 6.12
N GLU A 27 3.32 5.48 5.22
CA GLU A 27 2.00 6.13 5.28
C GLU A 27 0.88 5.09 5.11
N VAL A 28 1.00 4.19 4.13
CA VAL A 28 0.05 3.08 3.95
C VAL A 28 0.04 2.17 5.16
N GLN A 29 1.21 1.81 5.70
CA GLN A 29 1.30 0.94 6.87
C GLN A 29 0.62 1.55 8.09
N THR A 30 0.88 2.83 8.36
CA THR A 30 0.27 3.56 9.48
C THR A 30 -1.25 3.59 9.37
N GLN A 31 -1.79 3.86 8.17
CA GLN A 31 -3.23 3.85 7.94
C GLN A 31 -3.84 2.46 8.17
N VAL A 32 -3.22 1.42 7.63
CA VAL A 32 -3.72 0.04 7.74
C VAL A 32 -3.62 -0.48 9.17
N GLU A 33 -2.53 -0.18 9.90
CA GLU A 33 -2.38 -0.50 11.32
C GLU A 33 -3.43 0.21 12.18
N GLY A 34 -3.66 1.51 11.93
CA GLY A 34 -4.70 2.26 12.63
C GLY A 34 -6.10 1.69 12.41
N MET A 35 -6.40 1.25 11.19
CA MET A 35 -7.68 0.57 10.90
C MET A 35 -7.74 -0.84 11.51
N ALA A 36 -6.62 -1.58 11.52
CA ALA A 36 -6.53 -2.92 12.10
C ALA A 36 -6.82 -2.97 13.60
N MET A 37 -6.66 -1.85 14.32
CA MET A 37 -7.03 -1.74 15.73
C MET A 37 -8.50 -2.07 16.02
N VAL A 38 -9.37 -2.02 15.00
CA VAL A 38 -10.79 -2.38 15.14
C VAL A 38 -11.00 -3.86 15.49
N HIS A 39 -10.05 -4.74 15.15
CA HIS A 39 -10.19 -6.17 15.42
C HIS A 39 -8.84 -6.86 15.72
N PRO A 40 -8.68 -7.54 16.86
CA PRO A 40 -7.39 -8.10 17.31
C PRO A 40 -6.86 -9.24 16.43
N SER A 41 -7.73 -9.88 15.64
CA SER A 41 -7.32 -10.93 14.70
C SER A 41 -6.72 -10.39 13.40
N ILE A 42 -6.76 -9.07 13.17
CA ILE A 42 -6.10 -8.46 12.03
C ILE A 42 -4.61 -8.36 12.31
N LYS A 43 -3.82 -8.91 11.40
CA LYS A 43 -2.35 -8.79 11.44
C LYS A 43 -1.88 -8.03 10.22
N VAL A 44 -1.07 -7.01 10.46
CA VAL A 44 -0.46 -6.17 9.42
C VAL A 44 1.04 -6.42 9.42
N TYR A 45 1.62 -6.58 8.24
CA TYR A 45 3.05 -6.72 8.07
C TYR A 45 3.53 -6.13 6.75
N ARG A 46 4.81 -5.77 6.69
CA ARG A 46 5.47 -5.31 5.47
C ARG A 46 6.16 -6.48 4.79
N ASN A 47 6.01 -6.54 3.47
CA ASN A 47 6.80 -7.44 2.63
C ASN A 47 7.53 -6.60 1.58
N ASP A 48 8.86 -6.67 1.59
CA ASP A 48 9.68 -6.03 0.57
C ASP A 48 10.21 -7.12 -0.37
N ASP A 49 9.68 -7.15 -1.58
CA ASP A 49 10.15 -8.03 -2.64
C ASP A 49 11.03 -7.22 -3.59
N SER A 50 11.92 -7.90 -4.29
CA SER A 50 12.80 -7.39 -5.36
C SER A 50 12.11 -6.51 -6.42
N ASN A 51 10.79 -6.61 -6.56
CA ASN A 51 10.00 -5.87 -7.55
C ASN A 51 9.11 -4.74 -6.95
N ARG A 52 8.77 -4.80 -5.66
CA ARG A 52 7.94 -3.79 -4.96
C ARG A 52 7.88 -4.04 -3.45
N GLY A 53 7.72 -2.96 -2.69
CA GLY A 53 7.26 -3.04 -1.31
C GLY A 53 5.73 -3.17 -1.25
N ASN A 54 5.24 -3.97 -0.31
CA ASN A 54 3.81 -4.14 -0.05
C ASN A 54 3.53 -4.06 1.46
N VAL A 55 2.37 -3.54 1.81
CA VAL A 55 1.77 -3.69 3.13
C VAL A 55 0.66 -4.72 3.01
N VAL A 56 0.69 -5.74 3.85
CA VAL A 56 -0.24 -6.86 3.81
C VAL A 56 -1.01 -6.91 5.12
N ALA A 57 -2.34 -6.89 5.03
CA ALA A 57 -3.24 -7.13 6.14
C ALA A 57 -3.91 -8.49 5.98
N THR A 58 -3.99 -9.26 7.06
CA THR A 58 -4.57 -10.61 7.08
C THR A 58 -5.51 -10.77 8.26
N ILE A 59 -6.57 -11.56 8.07
CA ILE A 59 -7.55 -11.94 9.09
C ILE A 59 -8.03 -13.37 8.81
N PRO A 60 -8.40 -14.17 9.83
CA PRO A 60 -9.02 -15.47 9.59
C PRO A 60 -10.34 -15.32 8.84
N MET A 61 -10.59 -16.16 7.83
CA MET A 61 -11.78 -16.08 6.97
C MET A 61 -13.08 -16.17 7.77
N GLN A 62 -13.12 -17.00 8.82
CA GLN A 62 -14.30 -17.13 9.68
C GLN A 62 -14.67 -15.81 10.38
N VAL A 63 -13.67 -14.98 10.67
CA VAL A 63 -13.85 -13.67 11.30
C VAL A 63 -14.29 -12.64 10.26
N GLU A 64 -13.72 -12.68 9.05
CA GLU A 64 -14.13 -11.80 7.95
C GLU A 64 -15.59 -12.02 7.53
N ASP A 65 -16.02 -13.29 7.43
CA ASP A 65 -17.40 -13.65 7.10
C ASP A 65 -18.39 -13.17 8.16
N ALA A 66 -18.00 -13.22 9.44
CA ALA A 66 -18.81 -12.73 10.55
C ALA A 66 -18.99 -11.20 10.51
N HIS A 67 -17.98 -10.47 10.01
CA HIS A 67 -18.00 -9.00 9.91
C HIS A 67 -18.41 -8.48 8.53
N ARG A 68 -18.84 -9.36 7.60
CA ARG A 68 -19.38 -9.02 6.27
C ARG A 68 -18.48 -8.09 5.44
N GLY A 69 -17.19 -8.39 5.33
CA GLY A 69 -16.29 -7.65 4.42
C GLY A 69 -15.49 -6.52 5.06
N LEU A 70 -15.11 -6.67 6.33
CA LEU A 70 -14.29 -5.70 7.08
C LEU A 70 -13.00 -5.34 6.34
N MET A 71 -12.30 -6.33 5.77
CA MET A 71 -11.08 -6.10 5.00
C MET A 71 -11.33 -5.32 3.70
N ALA A 72 -12.45 -5.59 3.02
CA ALA A 72 -12.79 -4.88 1.79
C ALA A 72 -13.06 -3.39 2.05
N ASP A 73 -13.74 -3.08 3.15
CA ASP A 73 -13.98 -1.69 3.57
C ASP A 73 -12.67 -0.98 3.98
N MET A 74 -11.78 -1.67 4.70
CA MET A 74 -10.45 -1.14 5.03
C MET A 74 -9.64 -0.79 3.77
N LEU A 75 -9.61 -1.69 2.77
CA LEU A 75 -8.90 -1.45 1.52
C LEU A 75 -9.44 -0.25 0.74
N GLY A 76 -10.77 -0.02 0.73
CA GLY A 76 -11.38 1.12 0.06
C GLY A 76 -11.01 2.48 0.66
N LYS A 77 -10.57 2.49 1.92
CA LYS A 77 -10.25 3.71 2.70
C LYS A 77 -8.78 4.10 2.64
N VAL A 78 -7.88 3.20 2.24
CA VAL A 78 -6.45 3.52 2.10
C VAL A 78 -6.25 4.61 1.02
N ARG A 79 -5.37 5.56 1.29
CA ARG A 79 -4.98 6.65 0.39
C ARG A 79 -3.45 6.77 0.31
N VAL A 80 -2.95 7.08 -0.89
CA VAL A 80 -1.55 7.38 -1.23
C VAL A 80 -1.50 8.78 -1.83
#